data_AF-A0A5C3F1T3-F1
#
_entry.id   AF-A0A5C3F1T3-F1
#
_cell.length_a   1.000
_cell.length_b   1.000
_cell.length_c   1.000
_cell.angle_alpha   90.00
_cell.angle_beta   90.00
_cell.angle_gamma   90.00
#
_symmetry.space_group_name_H-M   'P 1'
#
loop_
_entity.id
_entity.type
_entity.pdbx_description
1 polymer ?
#
loop_
_entity_poly.entity_id
_entity_poly.type
_entity_poly.pdbx_seq_one_letter_code
_entity_poly.pdbx_strand_id
1 'polypeptide(L)'
;MAAASVESRIHESATPAISIDDDIGFGALGRVRTKTTKRAARVLIEKYYPRLNAVDFHTNKKVIDEVAIIPSKRLRNKIAGFTTHLMKRIQRGPVRGISFKLQEEERERKDQYVPDVSALDTSATGGLEVDPDTKDMLRAVGFDSLPVSVSAPVSAYQAPERRGRNVPGAGRR
;
A
#
# COMPACT_ATOMS: atom_id res chain seq x y z
N MET A 1 -22.56 -18.83 -75.71
CA MET A 1 -22.11 -19.63 -74.54
C MET A 1 -22.23 -18.72 -73.32
N ALA A 2 -23.43 -18.57 -72.75
CA ALA A 2 -24.13 -19.47 -71.83
C ALA A 2 -23.45 -19.55 -70.44
N ALA A 3 -24.27 -19.23 -69.44
CA ALA A 3 -23.98 -18.91 -68.04
C ALA A 3 -23.19 -19.94 -67.23
N ALA A 4 -22.49 -19.45 -66.20
CA ALA A 4 -22.36 -20.15 -64.92
C ALA A 4 -22.29 -19.13 -63.77
N SER A 5 -23.45 -18.88 -63.18
CA SER A 5 -23.64 -18.37 -61.82
C SER A 5 -23.36 -19.50 -60.83
N VAL A 6 -22.64 -19.26 -59.73
CA VAL A 6 -22.99 -19.76 -58.39
C VAL A 6 -22.43 -18.81 -57.34
N GLU A 7 -23.29 -17.93 -56.84
CA GLU A 7 -23.20 -17.44 -55.46
C GLU A 7 -23.41 -18.61 -54.50
N SER A 8 -22.58 -18.76 -53.47
CA SER A 8 -23.00 -19.44 -52.24
C SER A 8 -22.44 -18.72 -51.02
N ARG A 9 -23.26 -17.81 -50.50
CA ARG A 9 -23.35 -17.54 -49.07
C ARG A 9 -23.71 -18.85 -48.38
N ILE A 10 -22.91 -19.25 -47.38
CA ILE A 10 -23.45 -19.95 -46.22
C ILE A 10 -22.90 -19.27 -44.97
N HIS A 11 -23.86 -18.87 -44.17
CA HIS A 11 -23.83 -18.24 -42.87
C HIS A 11 -23.61 -19.31 -41.77
N GLU A 12 -23.38 -18.86 -40.53
CA GLU A 12 -23.65 -19.59 -39.27
C GLU A 12 -22.54 -20.54 -38.77
N SER A 13 -22.03 -20.50 -37.54
CA SER A 13 -22.52 -20.03 -36.23
C SER A 13 -21.30 -19.64 -35.34
N ALA A 14 -21.25 -18.43 -34.78
CA ALA A 14 -21.68 -18.10 -33.42
C ALA A 14 -20.97 -18.88 -32.28
N THR A 15 -19.74 -18.47 -31.94
CA THR A 15 -19.33 -18.47 -30.52
C THR A 15 -19.77 -17.13 -29.92
N PRO A 16 -20.59 -17.08 -28.85
CA PRO A 16 -20.84 -15.83 -28.16
C PRO A 16 -19.57 -15.48 -27.36
N ALA A 17 -18.66 -14.76 -27.99
CA ALA A 17 -17.68 -13.98 -27.25
C ALA A 17 -18.49 -12.94 -26.48
N ILE A 18 -18.50 -13.05 -25.16
CA ILE A 18 -19.13 -12.11 -24.24
C ILE A 18 -18.49 -10.73 -24.49
N SER A 19 -19.12 -9.94 -25.34
CA SER A 19 -18.82 -8.53 -25.55
C SER A 19 -19.24 -7.79 -24.30
N ILE A 20 -18.27 -7.50 -23.44
CA ILE A 20 -18.43 -6.56 -22.31
C ILE A 20 -18.40 -5.14 -22.90
N ASP A 21 -19.44 -4.84 -23.68
CA ASP A 21 -19.80 -3.50 -24.12
C ASP A 21 -20.95 -3.01 -23.24
N ASP A 22 -20.63 -2.67 -22.01
CA ASP A 22 -21.51 -1.85 -21.17
C ASP A 22 -20.89 -0.46 -21.00
N ASP A 23 -21.22 0.41 -21.96
CA ASP A 23 -21.24 1.84 -21.75
C ASP A 23 -22.44 2.18 -20.87
N ILE A 24 -22.20 2.40 -19.58
CA ILE A 24 -23.15 3.10 -18.72
C ILE A 24 -22.41 4.20 -17.98
N GLY A 25 -22.62 5.43 -18.43
CA GLY A 25 -22.31 6.64 -17.67
C GLY A 25 -23.36 6.83 -16.57
N PHE A 26 -22.91 6.90 -15.31
CA PHE A 26 -23.69 7.48 -14.22
C PHE A 26 -22.89 8.64 -13.61
N GLY A 27 -23.50 9.82 -13.59
CA GLY A 27 -22.95 11.04 -12.98
C GLY A 27 -22.57 10.82 -11.51
N ALA A 28 -21.52 11.52 -11.09
CA ALA A 28 -20.98 11.64 -9.73
C ALA A 28 -20.52 10.36 -8.97
N LEU A 29 -20.92 9.15 -9.37
CA LEU A 29 -20.37 7.86 -8.87
C LEU A 29 -19.83 6.92 -9.98
N GLY A 30 -19.92 7.28 -11.27
CA GLY A 30 -19.69 6.35 -12.40
C GLY A 30 -18.29 6.30 -13.01
N ARG A 31 -17.23 6.68 -12.28
CA ARG A 31 -15.83 6.57 -12.78
C ARG A 31 -14.95 5.69 -11.91
N VAL A 32 -15.52 4.72 -11.20
CA VAL A 32 -14.73 3.75 -10.43
C VAL A 32 -14.11 2.73 -11.38
N ARG A 33 -12.78 2.58 -11.32
CA ARG A 33 -12.06 1.59 -12.12
C ARG A 33 -12.17 0.22 -11.44
N THR A 34 -12.33 -0.83 -12.24
CA THR A 34 -12.46 -2.22 -11.79
C THR A 34 -11.15 -2.75 -11.20
N LYS A 35 -11.23 -3.83 -10.41
CA LYS A 35 -10.06 -4.48 -9.79
C LYS A 35 -9.01 -4.94 -10.81
N THR A 36 -9.44 -5.37 -12.00
CA THR A 36 -8.53 -5.79 -13.09
C THR A 36 -7.67 -4.64 -13.58
N THR A 37 -8.28 -3.48 -13.84
CA THR A 37 -7.58 -2.25 -14.23
C THR A 37 -6.60 -1.81 -13.14
N LYS A 38 -7.06 -1.81 -11.87
CA LYS A 38 -6.25 -1.39 -10.72
C LYS A 38 -5.08 -2.33 -10.47
N ARG A 39 -5.26 -3.64 -10.58
CA ARG A 39 -4.23 -4.65 -10.39
C ARG A 39 -3.18 -4.59 -11.51
N ALA A 40 -3.62 -4.54 -12.77
CA ALA A 40 -2.70 -4.46 -13.91
C ALA A 40 -1.81 -3.21 -13.85
N ALA A 41 -2.38 -2.05 -13.51
CA ALA A 41 -1.61 -0.82 -13.37
C ALA A 41 -0.56 -0.89 -12.25
N ARG A 42 -0.86 -1.50 -11.11
CA ARG A 42 0.12 -1.65 -10.02
C ARG A 42 1.31 -2.49 -10.45
N VAL A 43 1.06 -3.63 -11.09
CA VAL A 43 2.10 -4.53 -11.61
C VAL A 43 2.97 -3.84 -12.67
N LEU A 44 2.36 -3.01 -13.53
CA LEU A 44 3.12 -2.23 -14.52
C LEU A 44 4.07 -1.23 -13.86
N ILE A 45 3.62 -0.57 -12.78
CA ILE A 45 4.42 0.41 -12.04
C ILE A 45 5.57 -0.27 -11.28
N GLU A 46 5.29 -1.40 -10.62
CA GLU A 46 6.31 -2.18 -9.89
C GLU A 46 7.48 -2.59 -10.80
N LYS A 47 7.19 -2.99 -12.04
CA LYS A 47 8.19 -3.52 -12.98
C LYS A 47 8.84 -2.48 -13.88
N TYR A 48 8.08 -1.46 -14.32
CA TYR A 48 8.50 -0.56 -15.41
C TYR A 48 8.47 0.93 -15.00
N TYR A 49 8.63 1.23 -13.71
CA TYR A 49 8.67 2.62 -13.20
C TYR A 49 9.53 3.58 -14.05
N PRO A 50 10.78 3.25 -14.44
CA PRO A 50 11.64 4.19 -15.17
C PRO A 50 11.13 4.56 -16.57
N ARG A 51 10.26 3.73 -17.16
CA ARG A 51 9.72 3.94 -18.51
C ARG A 51 8.37 4.65 -18.50
N LEU A 52 7.78 4.88 -17.33
CA LEU A 52 6.45 5.49 -17.18
C LEU A 52 6.59 6.98 -16.82
N ASN A 53 5.81 7.82 -17.49
CA ASN A 53 5.77 9.26 -17.26
C ASN A 53 4.67 9.64 -16.27
N ALA A 54 4.91 10.64 -15.42
CA ALA A 54 3.91 11.06 -14.44
C ALA A 54 2.79 11.94 -15.01
N VAL A 55 3.10 12.76 -16.01
CA VAL A 55 2.17 13.79 -16.49
C VAL A 55 1.42 13.35 -17.75
N ASP A 56 2.13 12.72 -18.68
CA ASP A 56 1.60 12.45 -20.03
C ASP A 56 0.91 11.09 -20.14
N PHE A 57 -0.29 11.12 -20.73
CA PHE A 57 -1.09 9.94 -21.00
C PHE A 57 -0.70 9.25 -22.31
N HIS A 58 -0.29 10.01 -23.34
CA HIS A 58 -0.07 9.47 -24.67
C HIS A 58 1.20 8.61 -24.74
N THR A 59 2.29 9.04 -24.09
CA THR A 59 3.51 8.24 -23.92
C THR A 59 3.23 6.96 -23.14
N ASN A 60 2.60 7.05 -21.97
CA ASN A 60 2.25 5.87 -21.17
C ASN A 60 1.36 4.87 -21.92
N LYS A 61 0.41 5.36 -22.73
CA LYS A 61 -0.43 4.50 -23.57
C LYS A 61 0.41 3.70 -24.57
N LYS A 62 1.45 4.29 -25.19
CA LYS A 62 2.34 3.61 -26.14
C LYS A 62 3.21 2.57 -25.42
N VAL A 63 3.84 2.96 -24.30
CA VAL A 63 4.67 2.06 -23.49
C VAL A 63 3.88 0.84 -23.00
N ILE A 64 2.64 1.03 -22.57
CA ILE A 64 1.79 -0.08 -22.14
C ILE A 64 1.43 -1.02 -23.29
N ASP A 65 1.31 -0.50 -24.52
CA ASP A 65 1.03 -1.32 -25.71
C ASP A 65 2.25 -2.17 -26.11
N GLU A 66 3.46 -1.65 -25.90
CA GLU A 66 4.71 -2.39 -26.14
C GLU A 66 4.96 -3.45 -25.07
N VAL A 67 4.59 -3.17 -23.82
CA VAL A 67 4.93 -4.01 -22.66
C VAL A 67 3.91 -5.11 -22.42
N ALA A 68 2.63 -4.89 -22.75
CA ALA A 68 1.55 -5.80 -22.39
C ALA A 68 0.58 -6.03 -23.57
N ILE A 69 0.26 -7.31 -23.80
CA ILE A 69 -0.78 -7.71 -24.75
C ILE A 69 -2.14 -7.44 -24.11
N ILE A 70 -2.80 -6.36 -24.51
CA ILE A 70 -4.13 -5.97 -24.02
C ILE A 70 -5.13 -6.15 -25.16
N PRO A 71 -6.19 -6.96 -24.97
CA PRO A 71 -7.08 -7.37 -26.06
C PRO A 71 -7.96 -6.22 -26.58
N SER A 72 -8.25 -5.20 -25.75
CA SER A 72 -9.14 -4.12 -26.13
C SER A 72 -8.57 -2.72 -25.89
N LYS A 73 -8.84 -1.84 -26.85
CA LYS A 73 -8.47 -0.41 -26.80
C LYS A 73 -9.02 0.27 -25.55
N ARG A 74 -10.26 -0.05 -25.15
CA ARG A 74 -10.89 0.55 -23.96
C ARG A 74 -10.18 0.14 -22.68
N LEU A 75 -9.78 -1.13 -22.53
CA LEU A 75 -9.02 -1.59 -21.38
C LEU A 75 -7.64 -0.96 -21.32
N ARG A 76 -6.93 -0.87 -22.46
CA ARG A 76 -5.63 -0.18 -22.56
C ARG A 76 -5.72 1.25 -22.07
N ASN A 77 -6.73 1.99 -22.53
CA ASN A 77 -6.93 3.38 -22.13
C ASN A 77 -7.28 3.54 -20.65
N LYS A 78 -8.10 2.62 -20.08
CA LYS A 78 -8.43 2.61 -18.65
C LYS A 78 -7.19 2.33 -17.79
N ILE A 79 -6.33 1.41 -18.22
CA ILE A 79 -5.07 1.06 -17.52
C ILE A 79 -4.08 2.22 -17.60
N ALA A 80 -3.84 2.78 -18.79
CA ALA A 80 -2.97 3.95 -18.96
C ALA A 80 -3.43 5.14 -18.12
N GLY A 81 -4.74 5.41 -18.10
CA GLY A 81 -5.31 6.52 -17.32
C GLY A 81 -5.27 6.30 -15.80
N PHE A 82 -5.29 5.05 -15.33
CA PHE A 82 -5.10 4.77 -13.90
C PHE A 82 -3.62 4.78 -13.50
N THR A 83 -2.73 4.36 -14.41
CA THR A 83 -1.28 4.40 -14.23
C THR A 83 -0.78 5.84 -14.08
N THR A 84 -1.23 6.77 -14.93
CA THR A 84 -0.91 8.21 -14.77
C THR A 84 -1.40 8.76 -13.44
N HIS A 85 -2.59 8.36 -12.99
CA HIS A 85 -3.13 8.80 -11.72
C HIS A 85 -2.30 8.31 -10.53
N LEU A 86 -1.79 7.07 -10.58
CA LEU A 86 -0.90 6.55 -9.55
C LEU A 86 0.46 7.25 -9.57
N MET A 87 1.03 7.52 -10.75
CA MET A 87 2.31 8.25 -10.86
C MET A 87 2.23 9.66 -10.28
N LYS A 88 1.15 10.41 -10.56
CA LYS A 88 0.91 11.73 -9.95
C LYS A 88 0.78 11.67 -8.42
N ARG A 89 0.31 10.54 -7.88
CA ARG A 89 0.21 10.34 -6.43
C ARG A 89 1.55 9.98 -5.82
N ILE A 90 2.37 9.17 -6.50
CA ILE A 90 3.73 8.82 -6.06
C ILE A 90 4.57 10.09 -5.88
N GLN A 91 4.45 11.07 -6.78
CA GLN A 91 5.13 12.36 -6.65
C GLN A 91 4.74 13.15 -5.38
N ARG A 92 3.50 12.98 -4.89
CA ARG A 92 3.03 13.65 -3.67
C ARG A 92 3.40 12.90 -2.40
N GLY A 93 3.74 11.61 -2.52
CA GLY A 93 4.10 10.77 -1.39
C GLY A 93 3.93 9.28 -1.65
N PRO A 94 4.31 8.43 -0.69
CA PRO A 94 4.24 6.99 -0.83
C PRO A 94 2.79 6.51 -0.98
N VAL A 95 2.53 5.72 -2.01
CA VAL A 95 1.21 5.16 -2.30
C VAL A 95 1.10 3.75 -1.73
N ARG A 96 0.03 3.50 -0.95
CA ARG A 96 -0.22 2.19 -0.31
C ARG A 96 -0.33 1.04 -1.33
N GLY A 97 0.44 -0.02 -1.09
CA GLY A 97 0.35 -1.27 -1.84
C GLY A 97 0.90 -1.17 -3.27
N ILE A 98 1.93 -0.34 -3.43
CA ILE A 98 2.80 -0.26 -4.60
C ILE A 98 4.21 -0.10 -4.01
N SER A 99 5.11 -1.00 -4.36
CA SER A 99 6.54 -0.80 -4.15
C SER A 99 7.21 -0.74 -5.52
N PHE A 100 8.29 0.03 -5.62
CA PHE A 100 9.19 -0.09 -6.76
C PHE A 100 10.61 -0.16 -6.22
N LYS A 101 11.48 -0.85 -6.95
CA LYS A 101 12.83 -1.23 -6.47
C LYS A 101 13.61 -0.08 -5.86
N LEU A 102 13.52 1.12 -6.44
CA LEU A 102 14.20 2.30 -5.92
C LEU A 102 13.74 2.68 -4.50
N GLN A 103 12.46 2.47 -4.15
CA GLN A 103 11.97 2.69 -2.78
C GLN A 103 12.46 1.62 -1.81
N GLU A 104 12.62 0.40 -2.28
CA GLU A 104 13.12 -0.72 -1.47
C GLU A 104 14.60 -0.48 -1.15
N GLU A 105 15.40 -0.10 -2.14
CA GLU A 105 16.82 0.25 -1.95
C GLU A 105 17.01 1.47 -1.02
N GLU A 106 16.19 2.52 -1.15
CA GLU A 106 16.25 3.67 -0.23
C GLU A 106 15.83 3.31 1.19
N ARG A 107 14.79 2.46 1.35
CA ARG A 107 14.39 1.96 2.67
C ARG A 107 15.46 1.10 3.30
N GLU A 108 16.06 0.18 2.55
CA GLU A 108 17.13 -0.68 3.07
C GLU A 108 18.31 0.14 3.57
N ARG A 109 18.73 1.19 2.85
CA ARG A 109 19.80 2.08 3.36
C ARG A 109 19.41 2.82 4.63
N LYS A 110 18.15 3.23 4.76
CA LYS A 110 17.67 3.97 5.92
C LYS A 110 17.47 3.07 7.14
N ASP A 111 16.95 1.87 6.94
CA ASP A 111 16.70 0.91 8.02
C ASP A 111 18.02 0.26 8.48
N GLN A 112 18.99 0.09 7.58
CA GLN A 112 20.35 -0.38 7.91
C GLN A 112 21.25 0.72 8.48
N TYR A 113 20.77 1.96 8.57
CA TYR A 113 21.53 3.06 9.13
C TYR A 113 21.66 2.90 10.65
N VAL A 114 22.85 2.45 11.07
CA VAL A 114 23.23 2.44 12.48
C VAL A 114 23.82 3.82 12.79
N PRO A 115 23.20 4.63 13.66
CA PRO A 115 23.77 5.91 14.07
C PRO A 115 25.06 5.70 14.87
N ASP A 116 25.98 6.66 14.79
CA ASP A 116 27.25 6.63 15.54
C ASP A 116 27.03 6.59 17.06
N VAL A 117 25.93 7.19 17.54
CA VAL A 117 25.52 7.14 18.94
C VAL A 117 24.27 6.27 19.05
N SER A 118 24.42 5.12 19.70
CA SER A 118 23.30 4.22 19.98
C SER A 118 22.35 4.87 20.98
N ALA A 119 21.05 4.95 20.66
CA ALA A 119 20.04 5.43 21.61
C ALA A 119 19.90 4.52 22.85
N LEU A 120 20.38 3.28 22.77
CA LEU A 120 20.43 2.31 23.86
C LEU A 120 21.68 2.45 24.73
N ASP A 121 22.60 3.35 24.38
CA ASP A 121 23.80 3.54 25.19
C ASP A 121 23.43 4.24 26.50
N THR A 122 23.37 3.43 27.55
CA THR A 122 23.10 3.85 28.92
C THR A 122 24.23 4.69 29.50
N SER A 123 25.42 4.68 28.88
CA SER A 123 26.55 5.51 29.28
C SER A 123 26.44 6.97 28.80
N ALA A 124 25.77 7.21 27.66
CA ALA A 124 25.66 8.53 27.05
C ALA A 124 24.49 9.39 27.59
N THR A 125 23.46 8.76 28.18
CA THR A 125 22.17 9.41 28.52
C THR A 125 22.02 9.75 30.02
N GLY A 126 23.06 9.55 30.83
CA GLY A 126 23.03 9.90 32.26
C GLY A 126 22.56 8.79 33.21
N GLY A 127 22.77 7.52 32.83
CA GLY A 127 22.43 6.34 33.65
C GLY A 127 20.97 5.92 33.53
N LEU A 128 20.69 4.64 33.82
CA LEU A 128 19.32 4.14 33.87
C LEU A 128 18.68 4.50 35.22
N GLU A 129 17.54 5.18 35.22
CA GLU A 129 16.73 5.37 36.43
C GLU A 129 15.92 4.11 36.70
N VAL A 130 16.07 3.51 37.89
CA VAL A 130 15.32 2.33 38.31
C VAL A 130 14.69 2.52 39.68
N ASP A 131 13.62 1.74 39.90
CA ASP A 131 12.99 1.59 41.20
C ASP A 131 13.87 0.75 42.17
N PRO A 132 13.70 0.89 43.49
CA PRO A 132 14.47 0.17 44.50
C PRO A 132 14.39 -1.36 44.34
N ASP A 133 13.19 -1.89 44.10
CA ASP A 133 12.95 -3.34 43.94
C ASP A 133 13.65 -3.89 42.68
N THR A 134 13.73 -3.08 41.63
CA THR A 134 14.42 -3.47 40.38
C THR A 134 15.94 -3.52 40.58
N LYS A 135 16.49 -2.69 41.47
CA LYS A 135 17.92 -2.74 41.84
C LYS A 135 18.27 -4.01 42.61
N ASP A 136 17.41 -4.46 43.51
CA ASP A 136 17.61 -5.71 44.23
C ASP A 136 17.43 -6.94 43.32
N MET A 137 16.55 -6.84 42.32
CA MET A 137 16.48 -7.83 41.25
C MET A 137 17.78 -7.88 40.44
N LEU A 138 18.37 -6.73 40.07
CA LEU A 138 19.65 -6.68 39.34
C LEU A 138 20.79 -7.32 40.14
N ARG A 139 20.81 -7.12 41.47
CA ARG A 139 21.74 -7.79 42.41
C ARG A 139 21.58 -9.30 42.39
N ALA A 140 20.34 -9.79 42.48
CA ALA A 140 20.06 -11.22 42.52
C ALA A 140 20.44 -11.95 41.22
N VAL A 141 20.35 -11.27 40.08
CA VAL A 141 20.71 -11.82 38.75
C VAL A 141 22.22 -11.65 38.45
N GLY A 142 22.96 -10.89 39.27
CA GLY A 142 24.40 -10.69 39.14
C GLY A 142 24.82 -9.55 38.22
N PHE A 143 23.94 -8.57 37.97
CA PHE A 143 24.22 -7.39 37.12
C PHE A 143 24.49 -6.12 37.94
N ASP A 144 25.35 -6.23 38.96
CA ASP A 144 25.68 -5.15 39.90
C ASP A 144 26.55 -4.03 39.34
N SER A 145 27.25 -4.27 38.23
CA SER A 145 28.21 -3.34 37.65
C SER A 145 27.60 -2.34 36.65
N LEU A 146 26.27 -2.31 36.51
CA LEU A 146 25.59 -1.39 35.60
C LEU A 146 25.43 0.00 36.23
N PRO A 147 25.68 1.10 35.49
CA PRO A 147 25.48 2.46 35.99
C PRO A 147 23.98 2.79 36.07
N VAL A 148 23.43 2.67 37.28
CA VAL A 148 21.99 2.80 37.54
C VAL A 148 21.74 3.79 38.69
N SER A 149 20.88 4.79 38.47
CA SER A 149 20.41 5.75 39.48
C SER A 149 19.07 5.28 40.07
N VAL A 150 18.88 5.44 41.38
CA VAL A 150 17.64 5.03 42.06
C VAL A 150 16.71 6.23 42.14
N SER A 151 15.53 6.12 41.53
CA SER A 151 14.45 7.10 41.68
C SER A 151 13.39 6.56 42.65
N ALA A 152 12.72 7.46 43.37
CA ALA A 152 11.64 7.07 44.29
C ALA A 152 10.44 6.54 43.49
N PRO A 153 9.66 5.57 44.01
CA PRO A 153 8.57 4.98 43.26
C PRO A 153 7.58 6.06 42.82
N VAL A 154 7.40 6.21 41.51
CA VAL A 154 6.33 7.04 40.95
C VAL A 154 5.03 6.40 41.41
N SER A 155 4.31 7.08 42.32
CA SER A 155 3.02 6.63 42.84
C SER A 155 2.19 6.02 41.74
N ALA A 156 1.78 4.76 41.96
CA ALA A 156 1.05 3.93 41.02
C ALA A 156 0.09 4.77 40.17
N TYR A 157 0.20 4.66 38.84
CA TYR A 157 -0.77 5.20 37.90
C TYR A 157 -2.17 4.84 38.41
N GLN A 158 -2.88 5.79 39.00
CA GLN A 158 -4.31 5.65 39.26
C GLN A 158 -4.95 5.61 37.88
N ALA A 159 -5.22 4.40 37.40
CA ALA A 159 -6.04 4.22 36.21
C ALA A 159 -7.30 5.07 36.43
N PRO A 160 -7.64 6.00 35.51
CA PRO A 160 -8.84 6.79 35.67
C PRO A 160 -9.99 5.82 35.83
N GLU A 161 -10.62 5.88 37.00
CA GLU A 161 -11.69 4.99 37.40
C GLU A 161 -12.67 4.97 36.23
N ARG A 162 -12.81 3.81 35.58
CA ARG A 162 -13.75 3.66 34.48
C ARG A 162 -15.13 3.78 35.11
N ARG A 163 -15.61 5.01 35.26
CA ARG A 163 -16.99 5.33 35.59
C ARG A 163 -17.81 4.53 34.60
N GLY A 164 -18.40 3.44 35.11
CA GLY A 164 -19.30 2.61 34.35
C GLY A 164 -20.27 3.56 33.65
N ARG A 165 -20.43 3.38 32.34
CA ARG A 165 -21.41 4.13 31.57
C ARG A 165 -22.74 3.86 32.26
N ASN A 166 -23.25 4.84 33.00
CA ASN A 166 -24.52 4.73 33.71
C ASN A 166 -25.57 4.48 32.62
N VAL A 167 -26.07 3.25 32.54
CA VAL A 167 -27.17 2.91 31.64
C VAL A 167 -28.43 3.10 32.46
N PRO A 168 -29.26 4.12 32.19
CA PRO A 168 -30.52 4.29 32.89
C PRO A 168 -31.41 3.07 32.63
N GLY A 169 -31.85 2.38 33.69
CA GLY A 169 -32.86 1.31 33.60
C GLY A 169 -32.43 -0.12 33.94
N ALA A 170 -31.19 -0.38 34.36
CA ALA A 170 -30.80 -1.69 34.89
C ALA A 170 -31.35 -1.86 36.33
N GLY A 171 -32.63 -2.24 36.42
CA GLY A 171 -33.33 -2.50 37.67
C GLY A 171 -32.73 -3.67 38.45
N ARG A 172 -32.71 -3.53 39.79
CA ARG A 172 -32.42 -4.62 40.73
C ARG A 172 -33.51 -5.69 40.60
N ARG A 173 -33.09 -6.94 40.43
CA ARG A 173 -33.80 -8.13 40.93
C ARG A 173 -33.03 -8.64 42.14
#